data_AF-A0A2A5H9I5-F1
#
_entry.id   AF-A0A2A5H9I5-F1
#
_cell.length_a   1.000
_cell.length_b   1.000
_cell.length_c   1.000
_cell.angle_alpha   90.00
_cell.angle_beta   90.00
_cell.angle_gamma   90.00
#
_symmetry.space_group_name_H-M   'P 1'
#
loop_
_entity.id
_entity.type
_entity.pdbx_description
1 polymer ?
#
loop_
_entity_poly.entity_id
_entity_poly.type
_entity_poly.pdbx_seq_one_letter_code
_entity_poly.pdbx_strand_id
1 'polypeptide(L)' 'MIWNQIEKLAADGNVVMSWATNSESGFDFITYGNNRREPVDLDGLRLVRFLPPKGNSPA' A
#
# COMPACT_ATOMS: atom_id res chain seq x y z
N MET A 1 -3.93 -1.51 19.17
CA MET A 1 -3.64 -2.17 17.88
C MET A 1 -2.40 -1.56 17.26
N ILE A 2 -1.58 -2.36 16.58
CA ILE A 2 -0.30 -1.94 15.98
C ILE A 2 -0.51 -0.86 14.90
N TRP A 3 -1.56 -0.99 14.08
CA TRP A 3 -1.84 -0.03 13.02
C TRP A 3 -2.03 1.41 13.53
N ASN A 4 -2.82 1.60 14.59
CA ASN A 4 -3.04 2.92 15.18
C ASN A 4 -1.74 3.58 15.69
N GLN A 5 -0.70 2.78 16.01
CA GLN A 5 0.61 3.31 16.37
C GLN A 5 1.36 3.76 15.13
N ILE A 6 1.31 3.00 14.04
CA ILE A 6 1.88 3.37 12.75
C ILE A 6 1.29 4.71 12.29
N GLU A 7 -0.03 4.86 12.31
CA GLU A 7 -0.70 6.10 11.87
C GLU A 7 -0.24 7.35 12.64
N LYS A 8 0.12 7.20 13.92
CA LYS A 8 0.52 8.29 14.81
C LYS A 8 2.03 8.57 14.83
N LEU A 9 2.85 7.54 14.57
CA LEU A 9 4.29 7.58 14.81
C LEU A 9 5.12 7.53 13.53
N ALA A 10 4.55 7.11 12.40
CA ALA A 10 5.29 6.99 11.14
C ALA A 10 5.64 8.35 10.50
N ALA A 11 4.97 9.45 10.89
CA ALA A 11 5.23 10.82 10.42
C ALA A 11 5.35 10.90 8.88
N ASP A 12 6.45 11.43 8.35
CA ASP A 12 6.69 11.54 6.90
C ASP A 12 7.20 10.23 6.25
N GLY A 13 7.25 9.14 7.03
CA GLY A 13 7.63 7.82 6.57
C GLY A 13 6.57 7.13 5.72
N ASN A 14 6.94 5.95 5.21
CA ASN A 14 6.05 5.09 4.47
C ASN A 14 6.05 3.68 5.05
N VAL A 15 4.87 3.07 5.21
CA VAL A 15 4.72 1.75 5.82
C VAL A 15 3.74 0.91 5.01
N VAL A 16 4.05 -0.38 4.87
CA VAL A 16 3.11 -1.41 4.40
C VAL A 16 2.96 -2.42 5.53
N MET A 17 1.71 -2.72 5.89
CA MET A 17 1.38 -3.78 6.83
C MET A 17 0.57 -4.84 6.09
N SER A 18 1.03 -6.08 6.10
CA SER A 18 0.31 -7.23 5.55
C SER A 18 0.03 -8.26 6.62
N TRP A 19 -1.04 -9.03 6.44
CA TRP A 19 -1.43 -10.11 7.34
C TRP A 19 -2.12 -11.24 6.57
N ALA A 20 -2.10 -12.44 7.14
CA ALA A 20 -2.76 -13.60 6.56
C ALA A 20 -4.28 -13.48 6.69
N THR A 21 -5.00 -13.90 5.66
CA THR A 21 -6.47 -13.94 5.63
C THR A 21 -6.95 -15.24 4.97
N ASN A 22 -8.23 -15.54 5.08
CA ASN A 22 -8.86 -16.67 4.40
C ASN A 22 -9.38 -16.29 3.00
N SER A 23 -8.84 -15.24 2.37
CA SER A 23 -9.18 -14.86 0.99
C SER A 23 -8.46 -15.75 -0.03
N GLU A 24 -8.83 -15.65 -1.30
CA GLU A 24 -8.17 -16.38 -2.40
C GLU A 24 -6.65 -16.12 -2.45
N SER A 25 -6.22 -14.89 -2.21
CA SER A 25 -4.81 -14.51 -2.19
C SER A 25 -4.08 -14.98 -0.91
N GLY A 26 -4.80 -15.37 0.15
CA GLY A 26 -4.24 -15.81 1.42
C GLY A 26 -3.64 -14.68 2.29
N PHE A 27 -3.71 -13.43 1.84
CA PHE A 27 -3.26 -12.25 2.57
C PHE A 27 -4.07 -11.01 2.21
N ASP A 28 -3.96 -9.99 3.04
CA ASP A 28 -4.39 -8.62 2.74
C ASP A 28 -3.34 -7.63 3.27
N PHE A 29 -3.40 -6.38 2.82
CA PHE A 29 -2.45 -5.35 3.20
C PHE A 29 -3.02 -3.93 3.14
N ILE A 30 -2.47 -3.07 4.00
CA ILE A 30 -2.73 -1.63 3.99
C ILE A 30 -1.42 -0.84 3.99
N THR A 31 -1.52 0.41 3.54
CA THR A 31 -0.36 1.29 3.35
C THR A 31 -0.57 2.61 4.06
N TYR A 32 0.51 3.20 4.58
CA TYR A 32 0.54 4.54 5.16
C TYR A 32 1.61 5.39 4.47
N GLY A 33 1.32 6.67 4.28
CA GLY A 33 2.24 7.65 3.68
C GLY A 33 2.30 7.59 2.15
N ASN A 34 3.17 8.42 1.58
CA ASN A 34 3.30 8.55 0.11
C ASN A 34 4.27 7.52 -0.48
N ASN A 35 3.82 6.68 -1.41
CA ASN A 35 4.63 5.73 -2.15
C ASN A 35 4.22 5.74 -3.63
N ARG A 36 5.14 5.41 -4.54
CA ARG A 36 4.76 5.13 -5.93
C ARG A 36 4.09 3.76 -6.09
N ARG A 37 4.12 2.90 -5.08
CA ARG A 37 3.41 1.62 -5.01
C ARG A 37 2.13 1.82 -4.22
N GLU A 38 1.02 1.96 -4.91
CA GLU A 38 -0.28 2.19 -4.30
C GLU A 38 -1.13 0.92 -4.35
N PRO A 39 -1.85 0.56 -3.27
CA PRO A 39 -2.84 -0.51 -3.33
C PRO A 39 -3.94 -0.13 -4.33
N VAL A 40 -4.34 -1.08 -5.17
CA VAL A 40 -5.46 -0.94 -6.10
C VAL A 40 -6.36 -2.17 -5.98
N ASP A 41 -7.67 -1.95 -6.08
CA ASP A 41 -8.65 -3.02 -6.23
C ASP A 41 -8.94 -3.23 -7.71
N LEU A 42 -8.77 -4.45 -8.19
CA LEU A 42 -9.08 -4.85 -9.56
C LEU A 42 -9.96 -6.09 -9.49
N ASP A 43 -11.25 -5.89 -9.71
CA ASP A 43 -12.28 -6.93 -9.66
C ASP A 43 -12.26 -7.75 -8.35
N GLY A 44 -12.06 -7.08 -7.21
CA GLY A 44 -11.99 -7.71 -5.89
C GLY A 44 -10.62 -8.30 -5.55
N LEU A 45 -9.63 -8.23 -6.44
CA LEU A 45 -8.25 -8.58 -6.15
C LEU A 45 -7.46 -7.35 -5.70
N ARG A 46 -6.86 -7.47 -4.52
CA ARG A 46 -5.97 -6.46 -3.96
C ARG A 46 -4.58 -6.56 -4.60
N LEU A 47 -4.24 -5.61 -5.46
CA LEU A 47 -2.98 -5.54 -6.21
C LEU A 47 -2.19 -4.27 -5.91
N VAL A 48 -0.99 -4.15 -6.48
CA VAL A 48 -0.13 -2.97 -6.32
C VAL A 48 0.07 -2.28 -7.68
N ARG A 49 -0.39 -1.04 -7.78
CA ARG A 49 -0.12 -0.16 -8.93
C ARG A 49 1.20 0.56 -8.73
N PHE A 50 2.07 0.52 -9.74
CA PHE A 50 3.33 1.25 -9.72
C PHE A 50 3.27 2.52 -10.56
N LEU A 51 3.24 3.67 -9.90
CA LEU A 51 3.20 4.99 -10.53
C LEU A 51 4.53 5.35 -11.19
N PRO A 52 4.49 6.07 -12.32
CA PRO A 52 5.69 6.62 -12.95
C PRO A 52 6.43 7.57 -11.99
N PRO A 53 7.74 7.79 -12.19
CA PRO A 53 8.47 8.79 -11.43
C PRO A 53 7.84 10.19 -11.63
N LYS A 54 7.73 10.96 -10.55
CA LYS A 54 7.25 12.35 -10.62
C LYS A 54 8.31 13.18 -11.36
N GLY A 55 8.01 13.60 -12.58
CA GLY A 55 8.86 14.53 -13.34
C GLY A 55 9.45 14.05 -14.66
N ASN A 56 8.92 13.01 -15.31
CA ASN A 56 9.22 12.80 -16.73
C ASN A 56 7.95 12.33 -17.48
N SER A 57 7.37 13.26 -18.25
CA SER A 57 6.53 12.92 -19.40
C SER A 57 7.34 12.06 -20.37
N PRO A 58 6.72 11.18 -21.17
CA PRO A 58 7.47 10.36 -22.13
C PRO A 58 8.22 11.26 -23.13
N ALA A 59 9.46 10.87 -23.43
CA ALA A 59 10.03 11.05 -24.77
C ALA A 59 9.39 10.00 -25.70
#